data_AF-A0A378AQR5-F1
#
_entry.id   AF-A0A378AQR5-F1
#
_cell.length_a   1.000
_cell.length_b   1.000
_cell.length_c   1.000
_cell.angle_alpha   90.00
_cell.angle_beta   90.00
_cell.angle_gamma   90.00
#
_symmetry.space_group_name_H-M   'P 1'
#
loop_
_entity.id
_entity.type
_entity.pdbx_description
1 polymer ?
#
loop_
_entity_poly.entity_id
_entity_poly.type
_entity_poly.pdbx_seq_one_letter_code
_entity_poly.pdbx_strand_id
1 'polypeptide(L)'
;MWVSITGNLVRMLQQARTEQKRLQRIDRALALGGSIELMANYFGLSSTDVAARRRIAGIDVRPGRGNALGDEENAALWRQWQKSGVEDAESADGLDVMMLAAEQMNVSLTSVWHAVRGWHKTRQSSPARTPVRKTA
;
A
#
# COMPACT_ATOMS: atom_id res chain seq x y z
N MET A 1 34.89 18.40 -22.87
CA MET A 1 33.51 17.96 -23.16
C MET A 1 33.47 16.44 -23.34
N TRP A 2 33.73 15.67 -22.28
CA TRP A 2 33.67 14.19 -22.26
C TRP A 2 33.12 13.65 -20.93
N VAL A 3 33.22 14.43 -19.85
CA VAL A 3 32.65 14.13 -18.52
C VAL A 3 31.13 14.29 -18.48
N SER A 4 30.54 15.16 -19.31
CA SER A 4 29.09 15.43 -19.28
C SER A 4 28.23 14.33 -19.90
N ILE A 5 28.78 13.54 -20.84
CA ILE A 5 28.03 12.49 -21.56
C ILE A 5 27.86 11.24 -20.66
N THR A 6 28.91 10.86 -19.93
CA THR A 6 28.87 9.71 -19.00
C THR A 6 27.95 9.98 -17.80
N GLY A 7 27.96 11.19 -17.25
CA GLY A 7 27.06 11.57 -16.16
C GLY A 7 25.57 11.52 -16.54
N ASN A 8 25.24 11.93 -17.78
CA ASN A 8 23.86 11.88 -18.26
C ASN A 8 23.38 10.43 -18.45
N LEU A 9 24.23 9.56 -19.00
CA LEU A 9 23.91 8.13 -19.16
C LEU A 9 23.67 7.44 -17.81
N VAL A 10 24.51 7.71 -16.80
CA VAL A 10 24.33 7.15 -15.45
C VAL A 10 23.00 7.60 -14.85
N ARG A 11 22.64 8.88 -15.01
CA ARG A 11 21.36 9.41 -14.53
C ARG A 11 20.18 8.78 -15.25
N MET A 12 20.25 8.62 -16.58
CA MET A 12 19.22 7.93 -17.37
C MET A 12 19.04 6.48 -16.92
N LEU A 13 20.14 5.75 -16.67
CA LEU A 13 20.08 4.37 -16.17
C LEU A 13 19.48 4.29 -14.77
N GLN A 14 19.81 5.22 -13.88
CA GLN A 14 19.20 5.30 -12.55
C GLN A 14 17.70 5.59 -12.65
N GLN A 15 17.29 6.53 -13.51
CA GLN A 15 15.88 6.82 -13.75
C GLN A 15 15.14 5.62 -14.32
N ALA A 16 15.70 4.94 -15.31
CA ALA A 16 15.12 3.74 -15.90
C ALA A 16 14.93 2.62 -14.85
N ARG A 17 15.92 2.41 -13.97
CA ARG A 17 15.81 1.42 -12.88
C ARG A 17 14.73 1.79 -11.87
N THR A 18 14.64 3.06 -11.49
CA THR A 18 13.60 3.55 -10.57
C THR A 18 12.21 3.38 -11.17
N GLU A 19 12.05 3.70 -12.46
CA GLU A 19 10.78 3.53 -13.15
C GLU A 19 10.41 2.04 -13.30
N GLN A 20 11.38 1.18 -13.62
CA GLN A 20 11.15 -0.26 -13.66
C GLN A 20 10.67 -0.81 -12.32
N LYS A 21 11.28 -0.38 -11.20
CA LYS A 21 10.82 -0.76 -9.85
C LYS A 21 9.41 -0.26 -9.57
N ARG A 22 9.09 0.97 -9.98
CA ARG A 22 7.74 1.53 -9.84
C ARG A 22 6.72 0.68 -10.60
N LEU A 23 7.01 0.32 -11.84
CA LEU A 23 6.13 -0.53 -12.66
C LEU A 23 5.92 -1.92 -12.03
N GLN A 24 6.99 -2.55 -11.54
CA GLN A 24 6.90 -3.83 -10.84
C GLN A 24 6.00 -3.76 -9.60
N ARG A 25 6.09 -2.68 -8.81
CA ARG A 25 5.22 -2.47 -7.65
C ARG A 25 3.75 -2.28 -8.07
N ILE A 26 3.50 -1.57 -9.17
CA ILE A 26 2.14 -1.40 -9.70
C ILE A 26 1.55 -2.76 -10.08
N ASP A 27 2.28 -3.57 -10.85
CA ASP A 27 1.78 -4.85 -11.34
C ASP A 27 1.56 -5.83 -10.19
N ARG A 28 2.47 -5.85 -9.21
CA ARG A 28 2.34 -6.64 -7.97
C ARG A 28 1.12 -6.20 -7.15
N ALA A 29 0.93 -4.89 -6.94
CA ALA A 29 -0.21 -4.38 -6.20
C ALA A 29 -1.54 -4.73 -6.88
N LEU A 30 -1.60 -4.68 -8.21
CA LEU A 30 -2.78 -5.08 -8.98
C LEU A 30 -3.06 -6.59 -8.85
N ALA A 31 -2.03 -7.43 -8.95
CA ALA A 31 -2.15 -8.88 -8.81
C ALA A 31 -2.67 -9.29 -7.41
N LEU A 32 -2.27 -8.56 -6.36
CA LEU A 32 -2.72 -8.78 -4.98
C LEU A 32 -4.10 -8.17 -4.67
N GLY A 33 -4.81 -7.68 -5.68
CA GLY A 33 -6.16 -7.12 -5.50
C GLY A 33 -6.16 -5.70 -4.90
N GLY A 34 -5.13 -4.89 -5.18
CA GLY A 34 -5.11 -3.47 -4.85
C GLY A 34 -6.26 -2.71 -5.51
N SER A 35 -7.04 -1.97 -4.72
CA SER A 35 -8.21 -1.21 -5.15
C SER A 35 -7.83 0.00 -5.99
N ILE A 36 -8.78 0.55 -6.76
CA ILE A 36 -8.56 1.80 -7.51
C ILE A 36 -8.13 2.94 -6.56
N GLU A 37 -8.70 3.00 -5.35
CA GLU A 37 -8.33 3.97 -4.32
C GLU A 37 -6.86 3.81 -3.89
N LEU A 38 -6.43 2.58 -3.62
CA LEU A 38 -5.04 2.29 -3.26
C LEU A 38 -4.08 2.66 -4.39
N MET A 39 -4.44 2.30 -5.64
CA MET A 39 -3.61 2.60 -6.80
C MET A 39 -3.51 4.11 -7.07
N ALA A 40 -4.59 4.86 -6.84
CA ALA A 40 -4.59 6.31 -6.92
C ALA A 40 -3.70 6.93 -5.82
N ASN A 41 -3.77 6.39 -4.60
CA ASN A 41 -3.03 6.89 -3.44
C ASN A 41 -1.50 6.70 -3.59
N TYR A 42 -1.03 5.49 -3.92
CA TYR A 42 0.41 5.20 -4.00
C TYR A 42 1.05 5.55 -5.33
N PHE A 43 0.29 5.50 -6.43
CA PHE A 43 0.86 5.61 -7.77
C PHE A 43 0.25 6.74 -8.61
N GLY A 44 -0.75 7.46 -8.09
CA GLY A 44 -1.43 8.53 -8.82
C GLY A 44 -2.16 8.04 -10.07
N LEU A 45 -2.50 6.75 -10.14
CA LEU A 45 -3.17 6.18 -11.30
C LEU A 45 -4.67 6.50 -11.28
N SER A 46 -5.22 6.84 -12.45
CA SER A 46 -6.66 7.02 -12.60
C SER A 46 -7.40 5.67 -12.61
N SER A 47 -8.72 5.70 -12.41
CA SER A 47 -9.56 4.50 -12.52
C SER A 47 -9.49 3.86 -13.89
N THR A 48 -9.35 4.66 -14.96
CA THR A 48 -9.19 4.18 -16.34
C THR A 48 -7.85 3.48 -16.55
N ASP A 49 -6.76 4.02 -15.99
CA ASP A 49 -5.44 3.38 -16.08
C ASP A 49 -5.42 2.03 -15.36
N VAL A 50 -6.04 1.97 -14.17
CA VAL A 50 -6.16 0.74 -13.39
C VAL A 50 -6.97 -0.31 -14.14
N ALA A 51 -8.12 0.07 -14.70
CA ALA A 51 -8.96 -0.83 -15.48
C ALA A 51 -8.24 -1.35 -16.75
N ALA A 52 -7.52 -0.48 -17.46
CA ALA A 52 -6.75 -0.86 -18.62
C ALA A 52 -5.62 -1.85 -18.26
N ARG A 53 -4.85 -1.56 -17.21
CA ARG A 53 -3.77 -2.45 -16.74
C ARG A 53 -4.28 -3.82 -16.30
N ARG A 54 -5.40 -3.87 -15.56
CA ARG A 54 -6.01 -5.16 -15.17
C ARG A 54 -6.43 -5.99 -16.37
N ARG A 55 -7.01 -5.34 -17.39
CA ARG A 55 -7.39 -6.00 -18.65
C ARG A 55 -6.17 -6.56 -19.38
N ILE A 56 -5.09 -5.78 -19.47
CA ILE A 56 -3.83 -6.21 -20.11
C ILE A 56 -3.21 -7.38 -19.34
N ALA A 57 -3.23 -7.33 -18.00
CA ALA A 57 -2.67 -8.35 -17.13
C ALA A 57 -3.53 -9.63 -17.04
N GLY A 58 -4.71 -9.67 -17.67
CA GLY A 58 -5.63 -10.80 -17.59
C GLY A 58 -6.20 -11.02 -16.18
N ILE A 59 -6.17 -10.00 -15.32
CA ILE A 59 -6.72 -10.06 -13.98
C ILE A 59 -8.23 -9.99 -14.11
N ASP A 60 -8.88 -11.15 -14.10
CA ASP A 60 -10.32 -11.25 -13.95
C ASP A 60 -10.66 -10.80 -12.53
N VAL A 61 -11.30 -9.63 -12.41
CA VAL A 61 -11.71 -9.07 -11.12
C VAL A 61 -12.82 -9.98 -10.61
N ARG A 62 -12.44 -11.07 -9.92
CA ARG A 62 -13.38 -11.95 -9.23
C ARG A 62 -14.25 -11.03 -8.38
N PRO A 63 -15.56 -10.89 -8.65
CA PRO A 63 -16.44 -10.03 -7.88
C PRO A 63 -16.79 -10.79 -6.59
N GLY A 64 -15.78 -10.99 -5.77
CA GLY A 64 -15.81 -11.67 -4.48
C GLY A 64 -15.11 -10.75 -3.51
N ARG A 65 -15.88 -9.75 -3.08
CA ARG A 65 -15.74 -8.85 -1.93
C ARG A 65 -14.45 -9.05 -1.14
N GLY A 66 -13.71 -7.96 -0.95
CA GLY A 66 -12.68 -7.88 0.08
C GLY A 66 -13.26 -8.40 1.38
N ASN A 67 -12.90 -9.63 1.74
CA ASN A 67 -13.13 -10.10 3.08
C ASN A 67 -12.32 -9.16 3.95
N ALA A 68 -13.03 -8.46 4.85
CA ALA A 68 -12.38 -7.83 5.97
C ALA A 68 -11.57 -8.92 6.68
N LEU A 69 -10.34 -8.60 7.07
CA LEU A 69 -9.50 -9.51 7.82
C LEU A 69 -10.28 -9.96 9.06
N GLY A 70 -10.33 -11.27 9.30
CA GLY A 70 -10.84 -11.80 10.56
C GLY A 70 -9.99 -11.30 11.73
N ASP A 71 -10.50 -11.43 12.96
CA ASP A 71 -9.79 -10.92 14.15
C ASP A 71 -8.39 -11.56 14.32
N GLU A 72 -8.27 -12.86 14.01
CA GLU A 72 -6.98 -13.57 14.06
C GLU A 72 -6.00 -13.09 12.99
N GLU A 73 -6.48 -12.91 11.75
CA GLU A 73 -5.69 -12.38 10.64
C GLU A 73 -5.23 -10.95 10.94
N ASN A 74 -6.13 -10.11 11.46
CA ASN A 74 -5.81 -8.73 11.83
C ASN A 74 -4.76 -8.69 12.96
N ALA A 75 -4.85 -9.58 13.96
CA ALA A 75 -3.86 -9.68 15.03
C ALA A 75 -2.50 -10.22 14.54
N ALA A 76 -2.49 -11.13 13.57
CA ALA A 76 -1.27 -11.61 12.91
C ALA A 76 -0.62 -10.48 12.09
N LEU A 77 -1.41 -9.76 11.29
CA LEU A 77 -0.97 -8.63 10.50
C LEU A 77 -0.39 -7.52 11.38
N TRP A 78 -1.04 -7.19 12.51
CA TRP A 78 -0.54 -6.19 13.46
C TRP A 78 0.84 -6.56 14.00
N ARG A 79 1.05 -7.81 14.41
CA ARG A 79 2.35 -8.29 14.90
C ARG A 79 3.42 -8.22 13.81
N GLN A 80 3.09 -8.61 12.58
CA GLN A 80 4.00 -8.52 11.45
C GLN A 80 4.36 -7.06 11.11
N TRP A 81 3.38 -6.16 11.13
CA TRP A 81 3.58 -4.74 10.90
C TRP A 81 4.51 -4.13 11.95
N GLN A 82 4.27 -4.38 13.24
CA GLN A 82 5.14 -3.89 14.31
C GLN A 82 6.59 -4.42 14.17
N LYS A 83 6.76 -5.68 13.76
CA LYS A 83 8.09 -6.28 13.53
C LYS A 83 8.83 -5.66 12.35
N SER A 84 8.11 -5.14 11.35
CA SER A 84 8.72 -4.53 10.16
C SER A 84 9.46 -3.23 10.47
N GLY A 85 9.11 -2.54 11.56
CA GLY A 85 9.73 -1.26 11.93
C GLY A 85 9.35 -0.09 11.01
N VAL A 86 8.40 -0.27 10.09
CA VAL A 86 7.92 0.83 9.22
C VAL A 86 7.05 1.79 10.03
N GLU A 87 7.45 3.06 10.05
CA GLU A 87 6.72 4.13 10.74
C GLU A 87 5.65 4.79 9.87
N ASP A 88 5.88 4.82 8.55
CA ASP A 88 4.98 5.45 7.59
C ASP A 88 4.34 4.41 6.66
N ALA A 89 3.04 4.15 6.88
CA ALA A 89 2.25 3.26 6.05
C ALA A 89 2.10 3.75 4.61
N GLU A 90 2.12 5.06 4.39
CA GLU A 90 1.94 5.68 3.06
C GLU A 90 3.25 5.72 2.26
N SER A 91 4.37 5.33 2.87
CA SER A 91 5.65 5.21 2.20
C SER A 91 5.70 4.00 1.24
N ALA A 92 6.67 4.05 0.32
CA ALA A 92 6.94 2.93 -0.58
C ALA A 92 7.34 1.64 0.16
N ASP A 93 8.05 1.77 1.28
CA ASP A 93 8.48 0.64 2.10
C ASP A 93 7.27 0.06 2.87
N GLY A 94 6.36 0.93 3.33
CA GLY A 94 5.07 0.52 3.90
C GLY A 94 4.24 -0.29 2.91
N LEU A 95 4.17 0.15 1.66
CA LEU A 95 3.49 -0.61 0.59
C LEU A 95 4.13 -1.99 0.37
N ASP A 96 5.47 -2.07 0.33
CA ASP A 96 6.18 -3.34 0.14
C ASP A 96 5.91 -4.32 1.30
N VAL A 97 5.85 -3.83 2.54
CA VAL A 97 5.48 -4.65 3.71
C VAL A 97 4.03 -5.12 3.62
N MET A 98 3.09 -4.26 3.22
CA MET A 98 1.70 -4.64 3.05
C MET A 98 1.51 -5.68 1.93
N MET A 99 2.22 -5.54 0.81
CA MET A 99 2.22 -6.53 -0.26
C MET A 99 2.78 -7.88 0.21
N LEU A 100 3.87 -7.86 0.97
CA LEU A 100 4.43 -9.09 1.55
C LEU A 100 3.46 -9.77 2.51
N ALA A 101 2.76 -9.01 3.36
CA ALA A 101 1.78 -9.57 4.29
C ALA A 101 0.56 -10.14 3.55
N ALA A 102 0.07 -9.43 2.53
CA ALA A 102 -1.03 -9.89 1.68
C ALA A 102 -0.70 -11.24 1.00
N GLU A 103 0.52 -11.39 0.49
CA GLU A 103 1.00 -12.65 -0.09
C GLU A 103 1.09 -13.78 0.93
N GLN A 104 1.68 -13.53 2.10
CA GLN A 104 1.90 -14.55 3.13
C GLN A 104 0.59 -15.05 3.74
N MET A 105 -0.37 -14.15 3.90
CA MET A 105 -1.68 -14.47 4.49
C MET A 105 -2.72 -14.86 3.44
N ASN A 106 -2.39 -14.78 2.15
CA ASN A 106 -3.30 -15.02 1.02
C ASN A 106 -4.60 -14.19 1.11
N VAL A 107 -4.44 -12.90 1.46
CA VAL A 107 -5.54 -11.93 1.62
C VAL A 107 -5.38 -10.79 0.61
N SER A 108 -6.45 -10.04 0.36
CA SER A 108 -6.37 -8.90 -0.56
C SER A 108 -5.51 -7.76 0.01
N LEU A 109 -4.68 -7.15 -0.84
CA LEU A 109 -3.87 -5.98 -0.47
C LEU A 109 -4.73 -4.83 0.04
N THR A 110 -5.94 -4.69 -0.51
CA THR A 110 -6.91 -3.67 -0.08
C THR A 110 -7.35 -3.89 1.37
N SER A 111 -7.60 -5.14 1.79
CA SER A 111 -7.97 -5.46 3.17
C SER A 111 -6.84 -5.13 4.15
N VAL A 112 -5.60 -5.48 3.78
CA VAL A 112 -4.39 -5.15 4.55
C VAL A 112 -4.23 -3.63 4.69
N TRP A 113 -4.34 -2.90 3.60
CA TRP A 113 -4.19 -1.44 3.60
C TRP A 113 -5.22 -0.73 4.48
N HIS A 114 -6.49 -1.16 4.42
CA HIS A 114 -7.52 -0.60 5.31
C HIS A 114 -7.25 -0.88 6.80
N ALA A 115 -6.77 -2.08 7.14
CA ALA A 115 -6.40 -2.41 8.52
C ALA A 115 -5.24 -1.54 9.01
N VAL A 116 -4.19 -1.40 8.21
CA VAL A 116 -3.02 -0.58 8.54
C VAL A 116 -3.41 0.89 8.72
N ARG A 117 -4.16 1.48 7.78
CA ARG A 117 -4.65 2.88 7.92
C ARG A 117 -5.57 3.06 9.14
N GLY A 118 -6.35 2.04 9.48
CA GLY A 118 -7.19 2.03 10.67
C GLY A 118 -6.40 2.25 11.96
N TRP A 119 -5.23 1.62 12.09
CA TRP A 119 -4.38 1.78 13.28
C TRP A 119 -3.78 3.18 13.40
N HIS A 120 -3.39 3.79 12.27
CA HIS A 120 -2.90 5.16 12.26
C HIS A 120 -4.01 6.17 12.63
N LYS A 121 -5.25 5.94 12.19
CA LYS A 121 -6.40 6.78 12.58
C LYS A 121 -6.72 6.67 14.08
N THR A 122 -6.68 5.48 14.66
CA THR A 122 -6.92 5.27 16.10
C THR A 122 -5.85 5.92 16.97
N ARG A 123 -4.59 5.97 16.52
CA ARG A 123 -3.52 6.72 17.21
C ARG A 123 -3.78 8.24 17.26
N GLN A 124 -4.49 8.78 16.28
CA GLN A 124 -4.81 10.21 16.21
C GLN A 124 -6.12 10.56 16.96
N SER A 125 -7.05 9.62 17.11
CA SER A 125 -8.33 9.85 17.81
C SER A 125 -8.23 9.61 19.33
N SER A 126 -7.33 10.32 20.01
CA SER A 126 -7.44 10.49 21.46
C SER A 126 -8.25 11.77 21.72
N PRO A 127 -9.59 11.72 21.87
CA PRO A 127 -10.31 12.88 22.39
C PRO A 127 -9.87 13.07 23.83
N ALA A 128 -9.28 14.22 24.11
CA ALA A 128 -8.99 14.68 25.45
C ALA A 128 -10.21 14.42 26.35
N ARG A 129 -10.04 13.60 27.39
CA ARG A 129 -11.02 13.41 28.45
C ARG A 129 -11.31 14.78 29.08
N THR A 130 -12.40 15.42 28.69
CA THR A 130 -12.97 16.51 29.48
C THR A 130 -13.59 15.90 30.73
N PRO A 131 -13.15 16.25 31.95
CA PRO A 131 -13.81 15.77 33.14
C PRO A 131 -15.21 16.42 33.21
N VAL A 132 -16.24 15.60 33.01
CA VAL A 132 -17.62 15.96 33.34
C VAL A 132 -17.71 16.07 34.85
N ARG A 133 -17.62 17.29 35.38
CA ARG A 133 -17.90 17.56 36.79
C ARG A 133 -19.42 17.51 36.98
N LYS A 134 -19.91 16.37 37.47
CA LYS A 134 -21.29 16.20 37.96
C LYS A 134 -21.52 17.08 39.20
N THR A 135 -22.50 17.97 39.08
CA THR A 135 -23.53 18.39 40.06
C THR A 135 -23.17 18.53 41.55
N ALA A 136 -23.38 19.74 42.08
CA ALA A 136 -24.36 20.04 43.14
C ALA A 136 -24.66 21.54 43.12
#